data_AF-A0A7W1WV21-F1
#
_entry.id   AF-A0A7W1WV21-F1
#
_cell.length_a   1.000
_cell.length_b   1.000
_cell.length_c   1.000
_cell.angle_alpha   90.00
_cell.angle_beta   90.00
_cell.angle_gamma   90.00
#
_symmetry.space_group_name_H-M   'P 1'
#
loop_
_entity.id
_entity.type
_entity.pdbx_description
1 polymer ?
#
loop_
_entity_poly.entity_id
_entity_poly.type
_entity_poly.pdbx_seq_one_letter_code
_entity_poly.pdbx_strand_id
1 'polypeptide(L)'
;MPVESLRAHIQHYWTSIRASIEDGTYEPMPVRRVEIPKPNGSVRLLGVPTVTDRFIQQAIAQVLTPIFDPNFSNHSYGFRPKKRGHDAVRKAKEYIESGYRWVVDLDLENFFGAPG
;
A
#
# COMPACT_ATOMS: atom_id res chain seq x y z
N MET A 1 -5.77 16.38 10.94
CA MET A 1 -5.11 17.36 10.04
C MET A 1 -5.31 16.93 8.58
N PRO A 2 -5.66 17.84 7.66
CA PRO A 2 -5.71 17.59 6.22
C PRO A 2 -4.33 17.75 5.55
N VAL A 3 -4.19 17.39 4.27
CA VAL A 3 -2.88 17.33 3.59
C VAL A 3 -2.23 18.70 3.43
N GLU A 4 -3.04 19.74 3.27
CA GLU A 4 -2.62 21.12 3.03
C GLU A 4 -1.83 21.69 4.22
N SER A 5 -2.11 21.22 5.43
CA SER A 5 -1.41 21.66 6.65
C SER A 5 -0.15 20.83 6.96
N LEU A 6 0.11 19.74 6.21
CA LEU A 6 1.23 18.82 6.50
C LEU A 6 2.57 19.55 6.52
N ARG A 7 2.82 20.43 5.55
CA ARG A 7 4.10 21.14 5.44
C ARG A 7 4.40 21.96 6.69
N ALA A 8 3.45 22.78 7.13
CA ALA A 8 3.59 23.61 8.32
C ALA A 8 3.76 22.75 9.58
N HIS A 9 3.00 21.66 9.69
CA HIS A 9 3.11 20.72 10.79
C HIS A 9 4.51 20.08 10.86
N ILE A 10 5.02 19.53 9.76
CA ILE A 10 6.37 18.96 9.73
C ILE A 10 7.41 20.03 10.05
N GLN A 11 7.34 21.23 9.45
CA GLN A 11 8.30 22.30 9.76
C GLN A 11 8.35 22.66 11.24
N HIS A 12 7.21 22.63 11.92
CA HIS A 12 7.14 22.95 13.35
C HIS A 12 7.60 21.79 14.24
N TYR A 13 7.22 20.55 13.93
CA TYR A 13 7.44 19.37 14.80
C TYR A 13 8.55 18.43 14.32
N TRP A 14 9.29 18.75 13.25
CA TRP A 14 10.24 17.82 12.63
C TRP A 14 11.31 17.33 13.60
N THR A 15 11.88 18.22 14.41
CA THR A 15 12.97 17.87 15.33
C THR A 15 12.54 16.78 16.31
N SER A 16 11.33 16.88 16.89
CA SER A 16 10.83 15.88 17.84
C SER A 16 10.41 14.59 17.15
N ILE A 17 9.73 14.67 16.01
CA ILE A 17 9.35 13.50 15.21
C ILE A 17 10.59 12.71 14.82
N ARG A 18 11.60 13.38 14.27
CA ARG A 18 12.84 12.75 13.84
C ARG A 18 13.56 12.07 15.01
N ALA A 19 13.74 12.77 16.13
CA ALA A 19 14.39 12.21 17.31
C ALA A 19 13.68 10.92 17.78
N SER A 20 12.35 10.94 17.87
CA SER A 20 11.59 9.75 18.26
C SER A 20 11.72 8.57 17.29
N ILE A 21 11.90 8.84 15.99
CA ILE A 21 12.14 7.78 14.99
C ILE A 21 13.55 7.20 15.17
N GLU A 22 14.55 8.06 15.33
CA GLU A 22 15.96 7.66 15.51
C GLU A 22 16.15 6.88 16.83
N ASP A 23 15.45 7.27 17.88
CA ASP A 23 15.47 6.62 19.20
C ASP A 23 14.57 5.37 19.27
N GLY A 24 13.81 5.07 18.21
CA GLY A 24 12.89 3.92 18.15
C GLY A 24 11.65 4.06 19.05
N THR A 25 11.32 5.27 19.50
CA THR A 25 10.18 5.57 20.38
C THR A 25 8.98 6.17 19.64
N TYR A 26 9.05 6.36 18.33
CA TYR A 26 7.93 6.85 17.52
C TYR A 26 6.76 5.86 17.55
N GLU A 27 5.61 6.30 18.04
CA GLU A 27 4.37 5.53 18.04
C GLU A 27 3.42 6.04 16.93
N PRO A 28 3.17 5.25 15.87
CA PRO A 28 2.21 5.62 14.84
C PRO A 28 0.79 5.70 15.41
N MET A 29 -0.01 6.63 14.88
CA MET A 29 -1.40 6.75 15.33
C MET A 29 -2.27 5.60 14.78
N PRO A 30 -3.29 5.16 15.53
CA PRO A 30 -4.26 4.18 15.04
C PRO A 30 -4.91 4.63 13.72
N VAL A 31 -5.09 3.69 12.79
CA VAL A 31 -5.73 3.98 11.51
C VAL A 31 -7.21 4.31 11.70
N ARG A 32 -7.71 5.36 11.04
CA ARG A 32 -9.12 5.71 11.08
C ARG A 32 -9.90 4.76 10.17
N ARG A 33 -10.93 4.09 10.71
CA ARG A 33 -11.86 3.27 9.92
C ARG A 33 -12.80 4.17 9.11
N VAL A 34 -12.90 3.90 7.81
CA VAL A 34 -13.80 4.60 6.90
C VAL A 34 -14.59 3.58 6.10
N GLU A 35 -15.90 3.71 6.12
CA GLU A 35 -16.81 2.90 5.30
C GLU A 35 -16.99 3.54 3.93
N ILE A 36 -16.78 2.76 2.86
CA ILE A 36 -17.03 3.18 1.48
C ILE A 36 -18.06 2.24 0.86
N PRO A 37 -19.20 2.76 0.36
CA PRO A 37 -20.19 1.93 -0.31
C PRO A 37 -19.63 1.38 -1.63
N LYS A 38 -19.85 0.09 -1.89
CA LYS A 38 -19.60 -0.53 -3.19
C LYS A 38 -20.86 -0.47 -4.07
N PRO A 39 -20.72 -0.53 -5.40
CA PRO A 39 -21.88 -0.55 -6.31
C PRO A 39 -22.86 -1.71 -6.09
N ASN A 40 -22.38 -2.82 -5.52
CA ASN A 40 -23.18 -4.02 -5.24
C ASN A 40 -23.92 -3.97 -3.89
N GLY A 41 -23.92 -2.84 -3.19
CA GLY A 41 -24.59 -2.65 -1.90
C GLY A 41 -23.80 -3.10 -0.66
N SER A 42 -22.64 -3.76 -0.84
CA SER A 42 -21.74 -4.08 0.27
C SER A 42 -20.84 -2.88 0.66
N VAL A 43 -20.23 -2.92 1.84
CA VAL A 43 -19.33 -1.87 2.34
C VAL A 43 -17.87 -2.32 2.24
N ARG A 44 -16.97 -1.40 1.86
CA ARG A 44 -15.53 -1.55 1.99
C ARG A 44 -15.05 -0.77 3.21
N LEU A 45 -14.44 -1.47 4.17
CA LEU A 45 -13.72 -0.82 5.27
C LEU A 45 -12.31 -0.44 4.79
N LEU A 46 -11.94 0.82 4.97
CA LEU A 46 -10.57 1.31 4.80
C LEU A 46 -9.96 1.70 6.14
N GLY A 47 -8.72 1.29 6.38
CA GLY A 47 -7.86 1.89 7.40
C GLY A 47 -7.10 3.06 6.81
N VAL A 48 -7.39 4.28 7.25
CA VAL A 48 -6.73 5.50 6.76
C VAL A 48 -5.76 6.01 7.83
N PRO A 49 -4.43 5.89 7.65
CA PRO A 49 -3.45 6.45 8.57
C PRO A 49 -3.51 7.97 8.61
N THR A 50 -2.89 8.61 9.61
CA THR A 50 -2.76 10.07 9.63
C THR A 50 -1.90 10.56 8.46
N VAL A 51 -1.97 11.84 8.13
CA VAL A 51 -1.15 12.40 7.05
C VAL A 51 0.35 12.29 7.39
N THR A 52 0.71 12.47 8.67
CA THR A 52 2.09 12.32 9.16
C THR A 52 2.56 10.87 9.02
N ASP A 53 1.74 9.89 9.41
CA ASP A 53 2.09 8.47 9.26
C ASP A 53 2.23 8.08 7.78
N ARG A 54 1.34 8.56 6.90
CA ARG A 54 1.48 8.33 5.45
C ARG A 54 2.76 8.93 4.88
N PHE A 55 3.16 10.10 5.37
CA PHE A 55 4.43 10.73 4.98
C PHE A 55 5.63 9.86 5.39
N ILE A 56 5.66 9.37 6.62
CA ILE A 56 6.73 8.49 7.12
C ILE A 56 6.73 7.15 6.38
N GLN A 57 5.57 6.51 6.22
CA GLN A 57 5.42 5.25 5.47
C GLN A 57 5.90 5.40 4.02
N GLN A 58 5.60 6.54 3.36
CA GLN A 58 6.06 6.81 2.01
C GLN A 58 7.59 7.01 1.95
N ALA A 59 8.19 7.68 2.93
CA ALA A 59 9.65 7.83 3.02
C ALA A 59 10.34 6.47 3.17
N ILE A 60 9.82 5.60 4.03
CA ILE A 60 10.28 4.21 4.19
C ILE A 60 10.14 3.46 2.86
N ALA A 61 8.97 3.52 2.23
CA ALA A 61 8.72 2.83 0.96
C ALA A 61 9.66 3.28 -0.16
N GLN A 62 10.01 4.57 -0.24
CA GLN A 62 10.96 5.09 -1.24
C GLN A 62 12.36 4.50 -1.10
N VAL A 63 12.79 4.18 0.12
CA VAL A 63 14.08 3.53 0.38
C VAL A 63 14.01 2.03 0.13
N LEU A 64 12.94 1.37 0.59
CA LEU A 64 12.80 -0.08 0.48
C LEU A 64 12.47 -0.55 -0.94
N THR A 65 11.69 0.21 -1.72
CA THR A 65 11.29 -0.16 -3.08
C THR A 65 12.48 -0.50 -3.99
N PRO A 66 13.52 0.33 -4.15
CA PRO A 66 14.67 -0.02 -4.99
C PRO A 66 15.48 -1.22 -4.49
N ILE A 67 15.33 -1.62 -3.22
CA ILE A 67 15.99 -2.78 -2.64
C ILE A 67 15.21 -4.07 -2.94
N PHE A 68 13.89 -4.05 -2.77
CA PHE A 68 13.05 -5.25 -2.93
C PHE A 68 12.52 -5.46 -4.34
N ASP A 69 12.09 -4.38 -5.02
CA ASP A 69 11.40 -4.50 -6.31
C ASP A 69 12.23 -5.24 -7.38
N PRO A 70 13.56 -5.03 -7.52
CA PRO A 70 14.36 -5.76 -8.51
C PRO A 70 14.36 -7.28 -8.33
N ASN A 71 14.10 -7.76 -7.10
CA ASN A 71 14.11 -9.18 -6.75
C ASN A 71 12.72 -9.82 -6.82
N PHE A 72 11.66 -9.05 -7.06
CA PHE A 72 10.32 -9.60 -7.19
C PHE A 72 10.12 -10.34 -8.52
N SER A 73 9.32 -11.40 -8.49
CA SER A 73 8.94 -12.19 -9.66
C SER A 73 8.47 -11.31 -10.83
N ASN A 74 8.86 -11.68 -12.04
CA ASN A 74 8.39 -11.02 -13.26
C ASN A 74 6.86 -11.12 -13.47
N HIS A 75 6.23 -12.10 -12.81
CA HIS A 75 4.78 -12.35 -12.81
C HIS A 75 4.06 -11.70 -11.60
N SER A 76 4.76 -10.87 -10.83
CA SER A 76 4.15 -10.00 -9.81
C SER A 76 3.90 -8.61 -10.39
N TYR A 77 2.65 -8.16 -10.40
CA TYR A 77 2.21 -6.92 -11.08
C TYR A 77 1.58 -5.88 -10.14
N GLY A 78 1.10 -6.30 -8.96
CA GLY A 78 0.39 -5.42 -8.04
C GLY A 78 1.33 -4.47 -7.31
N PHE A 79 0.96 -3.19 -7.22
CA PHE A 79 1.64 -2.15 -6.42
C PHE A 79 3.14 -1.93 -6.74
N ARG A 80 3.59 -2.30 -7.95
CA ARG A 80 4.99 -2.18 -8.36
C ARG A 80 5.22 -1.00 -9.32
N PRO A 81 6.36 -0.30 -9.24
CA PRO A 81 6.72 0.72 -10.22
C PRO A 81 6.72 0.17 -11.64
N LYS A 82 6.15 0.92 -12.59
CA LYS A 82 6.12 0.58 -14.02
C LYS A 82 5.42 -0.76 -14.37
N LYS A 83 4.65 -1.35 -13.46
CA LYS A 83 3.78 -2.51 -13.71
C LYS A 83 2.32 -2.10 -13.54
N ARG A 84 1.43 -2.63 -14.37
CA ARG A 84 -0.01 -2.33 -14.34
C ARG A 84 -0.83 -3.61 -14.40
N GLY A 85 -2.07 -3.56 -13.92
CA GLY A 85 -3.00 -4.71 -14.00
C GLY A 85 -3.20 -5.22 -15.44
N HIS A 86 -3.15 -4.33 -16.44
CA HIS A 86 -3.20 -4.73 -17.85
C HIS A 86 -2.04 -5.63 -18.29
N ASP A 87 -0.86 -5.51 -17.68
CA ASP A 87 0.28 -6.37 -17.99
C ASP A 87 0.04 -7.80 -17.48
N ALA A 88 -0.62 -7.94 -16.32
CA ALA A 88 -1.05 -9.24 -15.80
C ALA A 88 -2.08 -9.91 -16.73
N VAL A 89 -3.08 -9.15 -17.20
CA VAL A 89 -4.11 -9.65 -18.13
C VAL A 89 -3.48 -10.08 -19.46
N ARG A 90 -2.55 -9.28 -20.00
CA ARG A 90 -1.83 -9.63 -21.24
C ARG A 90 -1.07 -10.95 -21.06
N LYS A 91 -0.36 -11.12 -19.94
CA LYS A 91 0.38 -12.35 -19.68
C LYS A 91 -0.54 -13.56 -19.50
N ALA A 92 -1.66 -13.39 -18.81
CA ALA A 92 -2.67 -14.45 -18.68
C ALA A 92 -3.22 -14.88 -20.05
N LYS A 93 -3.48 -13.92 -20.95
CA LYS A 93 -3.93 -14.19 -22.32
C LYS A 93 -2.89 -15.01 -23.10
N GLU A 94 -1.61 -14.68 -23.00
CA GLU A 94 -0.52 -15.45 -23.65
C GLU A 94 -0.53 -16.93 -23.23
N TYR A 95 -0.79 -17.24 -21.96
CA TYR A 95 -0.88 -18.65 -21.50
C TYR A 95 -2.05 -19.40 -22.13
N ILE A 96 -3.22 -18.76 -22.21
CA ILE A 96 -4.41 -19.36 -22.84
C ILE A 96 -4.16 -19.62 -24.33
N GLU A 97 -3.56 -18.65 -25.03
CA GLU A 97 -3.18 -18.77 -26.44
C GLU A 97 -2.13 -19.86 -26.67
N SER A 98 -1.27 -20.11 -25.68
CA SER A 98 -0.26 -21.19 -25.70
C SER A 98 -0.82 -22.57 -25.33
N GLY A 99 -2.13 -22.69 -25.06
CA GLY A 99 -2.81 -23.97 -24.81
C GLY A 99 -3.12 -24.27 -23.34
N TYR A 100 -2.72 -23.41 -22.39
CA TYR A 100 -3.07 -23.56 -20.98
C TYR A 100 -4.48 -23.00 -20.73
N ARG A 101 -5.50 -23.84 -20.94
CA ARG A 101 -6.93 -23.42 -20.94
C ARG A 101 -7.65 -23.57 -19.61
N TRP A 102 -6.97 -24.04 -18.57
CA TRP A 102 -7.53 -24.18 -17.23
C TRP A 102 -6.85 -23.19 -16.29
N VAL A 103 -7.65 -22.49 -15.49
CA VAL A 103 -7.19 -21.51 -14.51
C VAL A 103 -7.48 -22.06 -13.11
N VAL A 104 -6.49 -21.98 -12.23
CA VAL A 104 -6.68 -22.18 -10.79
C VAL A 104 -6.77 -20.80 -10.18
N ASP A 105 -7.99 -20.39 -9.84
CA ASP A 105 -8.27 -19.07 -9.25
C ASP A 105 -8.16 -19.15 -7.72
N LEU A 106 -7.28 -18.32 -7.15
CA LEU A 106 -6.94 -18.32 -5.72
C LEU A 106 -6.97 -16.89 -5.21
N ASP A 107 -7.66 -16.67 -4.09
CA ASP A 107 -7.68 -15.40 -3.36
C ASP A 107 -7.46 -15.64 -1.87
N LEU A 108 -6.81 -14.68 -1.21
CA LEU A 108 -6.56 -14.72 0.23
C LEU A 108 -7.55 -13.82 0.95
N GLU A 109 -8.34 -14.40 1.85
CA GLU A 109 -9.19 -13.62 2.73
C GLU A 109 -8.33 -12.78 3.68
N ASN A 110 -8.60 -11.47 3.71
CA ASN A 110 -8.05 -10.56 4.71
C ASN A 110 -6.50 -10.54 4.80
N PHE A 111 -5.82 -10.30 3.68
CA PHE A 111 -4.35 -10.31 3.57
C PHE A 111 -3.59 -9.55 4.68
N PHE A 112 -4.11 -8.41 5.15
CA PHE A 112 -3.47 -7.58 6.18
C PHE A 112 -4.03 -7.81 7.60
N GLY A 113 -5.00 -8.71 7.77
CA GLY A 113 -5.73 -8.88 9.03
C GLY A 113 -6.77 -7.78 9.27
N ALA A 114 -7.72 -8.05 10.19
CA ALA A 114 -8.64 -7.03 10.64
C ALA A 114 -7.84 -6.04 11.49
N PRO A 115 -7.96 -4.71 11.27
CA PRO A 115 -7.44 -3.77 12.25
C PRO A 115 -8.10 -4.12 13.59
N GLY A 116 -7.31 -4.34 14.63
CA GLY A 116 -7.79 -4.31 16.03
C GLY A 116 -8.35 -2.94 16.33
#